data_AF-A0A0F9T3C2-F1
#
_entry.id   AF-A0A0F9T3C2-F1
#
_cell.length_a   1.000
_cell.length_b   1.000
_cell.length_c   1.000
_cell.angle_alpha   90.00
_cell.angle_beta   90.00
_cell.angle_gamma   90.00
#
_symmetry.space_group_name_H-M   'P 1'
#
loop_
_entity.id
_entity.type
_entity.pdbx_description
1 polymer ?
#
loop_
_entity_poly.entity_id
_entity_poly.type
_entity_poly.pdbx_seq_one_letter_code
_entity_poly.pdbx_strand_id
1 'polypeptide(L)'
;MNQATQSAAEHTEDDVTKAAIAAIIAQQNDAFRTSVTASVKPPGAPPGKLVMTAGIAAQSDEFRAALIGALIAFDAFDVDSDPYGLHEMGVLEIEGERVWFKFYLFDENFEYGSEAPADPARTCRVLTLLFPSEY
;
A
#
# COMPACT_ATOMS: atom_id res chain seq x y z
N MET A 1 21.61 -23.88 36.21
CA MET A 1 20.48 -22.95 35.99
C MET A 1 21.05 -21.56 35.97
N ASN A 2 20.96 -20.87 34.84
CA ASN A 2 20.90 -19.41 34.73
C ASN A 2 20.54 -19.13 33.28
N GLN A 3 19.24 -18.90 33.05
CA GLN A 3 18.75 -18.40 31.77
C GLN A 3 19.22 -16.96 31.62
N ALA A 4 19.89 -16.67 30.50
CA ALA A 4 20.18 -15.32 30.09
C ALA A 4 18.86 -14.66 29.69
N THR A 5 18.47 -13.63 30.43
CA THR A 5 17.38 -12.73 30.11
C THR A 5 17.61 -12.16 28.71
N GLN A 6 16.70 -12.48 27.81
CA GLN A 6 16.63 -11.91 26.48
C GLN A 6 16.34 -10.41 26.65
N SER A 7 17.26 -9.57 26.21
CA SER A 7 17.14 -8.11 26.23
C SER A 7 15.94 -7.70 25.40
N ALA A 8 14.85 -7.29 26.04
CA ALA A 8 13.78 -6.56 25.38
C ALA A 8 14.36 -5.20 24.95
N ALA A 9 14.43 -4.96 23.64
CA ALA A 9 14.90 -3.69 23.11
C ALA A 9 14.00 -2.56 23.65
N GLU A 10 14.61 -1.57 24.32
CA GLU A 10 13.97 -0.33 24.71
C GLU A 10 13.58 0.41 23.42
N HIS A 11 12.29 0.42 23.08
CA HIS A 11 11.77 1.24 21.99
C HIS A 11 11.64 2.68 22.49
N THR A 12 12.20 3.64 21.76
CA THR A 12 12.14 5.06 22.11
C THR A 12 10.74 5.65 21.85
N GLU A 13 10.40 6.78 22.45
CA GLU A 13 9.13 7.50 22.20
C GLU A 13 8.96 7.85 20.70
N ASP A 14 10.07 8.14 20.02
CA ASP A 14 10.13 8.36 18.57
C ASP A 14 9.75 7.09 17.79
N ASP A 15 10.21 5.91 18.22
CA ASP A 15 9.89 4.64 17.55
C ASP A 15 8.41 4.29 17.71
N VAL A 16 7.84 4.53 18.90
CA VAL A 16 6.41 4.36 19.16
C VAL A 16 5.58 5.30 18.28
N THR A 17 6.03 6.55 18.14
CA THR A 17 5.37 7.55 17.29
C THR A 17 5.41 7.15 15.81
N LYS A 18 6.57 6.68 15.32
CA LYS A 18 6.71 6.19 13.94
C LYS A 18 5.83 4.98 13.67
N ALA A 19 5.78 4.01 14.58
CA ALA A 19 4.93 2.85 14.45
C ALA A 19 3.43 3.22 14.44
N ALA A 20 3.02 4.17 15.28
CA ALA A 20 1.65 4.68 15.30
C ALA A 20 1.28 5.40 13.98
N ILE A 21 2.19 6.22 13.44
CA ILE A 21 2.01 6.87 12.13
C ILE A 21 1.93 5.82 11.02
N ALA A 22 2.79 4.80 11.05
CA ALA A 22 2.79 3.72 10.07
C ALA A 22 1.45 2.98 10.04
N ALA A 23 0.91 2.63 11.22
CA ALA A 23 -0.39 1.99 11.34
C ALA A 23 -1.54 2.85 10.77
N ILE A 24 -1.50 4.17 10.95
CA ILE A 24 -2.48 5.09 10.35
C ILE A 24 -2.37 5.06 8.82
N ILE A 25 -1.15 5.13 8.29
CA ILE A 25 -0.91 5.11 6.83
C ILE A 25 -1.38 3.77 6.24
N ALA A 26 -1.06 2.64 6.90
CA ALA A 26 -1.51 1.31 6.51
C ALA A 26 -3.03 1.21 6.44
N GLN A 27 -3.73 1.63 7.50
CA GLN A 27 -5.19 1.65 7.54
C GLN A 27 -5.78 2.45 6.36
N GLN A 28 -5.19 3.61 6.06
CA GLN A 28 -5.66 4.46 4.97
C GLN A 28 -5.34 3.87 3.57
N ASN A 29 -4.18 3.22 3.41
CA ASN A 29 -3.81 2.51 2.18
C ASN A 29 -4.74 1.33 1.92
N ASP A 30 -5.04 0.53 2.96
CA ASP A 30 -6.03 -0.54 2.87
C ASP A 30 -7.41 -0.02 2.52
N ALA A 31 -7.89 1.02 3.20
CA ALA A 31 -9.18 1.63 2.90
C ALA A 31 -9.28 2.13 1.45
N PHE A 32 -8.19 2.66 0.90
CA PHE A 32 -8.12 3.02 -0.52
C PHE A 32 -8.16 1.77 -1.41
N ARG A 33 -7.25 0.81 -1.17
CA ARG A 33 -7.08 -0.42 -1.95
C ARG A 33 -8.37 -1.23 -2.03
N THR A 34 -9.10 -1.39 -0.92
CA THR A 34 -10.34 -2.18 -0.88
C THR A 34 -11.54 -1.45 -1.48
N SER A 35 -11.43 -0.15 -1.77
CA SER A 35 -12.52 0.67 -2.32
C SER A 35 -12.34 1.08 -3.78
N VAL A 36 -11.29 0.62 -4.47
CA VAL A 36 -10.96 1.05 -5.84
C VAL A 36 -12.04 0.76 -6.89
N THR A 37 -12.93 -0.21 -6.65
CA THR A 37 -14.06 -0.54 -7.52
C THR A 37 -15.41 -0.03 -6.99
N ALA A 38 -15.43 0.62 -5.83
CA ALA A 38 -16.67 1.07 -5.21
C ALA A 38 -17.26 2.25 -6.00
N SER A 39 -18.53 2.14 -6.39
CA SER A 39 -19.25 3.22 -7.09
C SER A 39 -19.44 4.47 -6.22
N VAL A 40 -19.40 4.29 -4.90
CA VAL A 40 -19.40 5.36 -3.90
C VAL A 40 -18.25 5.10 -2.95
N LYS A 41 -17.35 6.07 -2.78
CA LYS A 41 -16.25 5.93 -1.82
C LYS A 41 -16.79 5.80 -0.40
N PRO A 42 -16.34 4.79 0.38
CA PRO A 42 -16.77 4.66 1.76
C PRO A 42 -16.25 5.85 2.59
N PRO A 43 -16.98 6.25 3.66
CA PRO A 43 -16.49 7.26 4.59
C PRO A 43 -15.10 6.88 5.11
N GLY A 44 -14.16 7.82 5.06
CA GLY A 44 -12.78 7.60 5.49
C GLY A 44 -11.84 7.02 4.43
N ALA A 45 -12.32 6.67 3.23
CA ALA A 45 -11.42 6.32 2.12
C ALA A 45 -10.72 7.59 1.60
N PRO A 46 -9.38 7.63 1.59
CA PRO A 46 -8.66 8.82 1.17
C PRO A 46 -8.84 9.15 -0.34
N PRO A 47 -8.58 10.40 -0.75
CA PRO A 47 -8.52 10.76 -2.16
C PRO A 47 -7.34 10.07 -2.85
N GLY A 48 -7.46 9.86 -4.16
CA GLY A 48 -6.41 9.16 -4.90
C GLY A 48 -6.83 8.58 -6.23
N LYS A 49 -5.89 7.91 -6.89
CA LYS A 49 -6.01 7.30 -8.22
C LYS A 49 -5.44 5.89 -8.19
N LEU A 50 -6.12 4.97 -8.87
CA LEU A 50 -5.54 3.70 -9.29
C LEU A 50 -5.02 3.89 -10.72
N VAL A 51 -3.76 3.55 -10.96
CA VAL A 51 -3.12 3.63 -12.27
C VAL A 51 -2.45 2.30 -12.62
N MET A 52 -2.32 2.04 -13.91
CA MET A 52 -1.68 0.84 -14.46
C MET A 52 -0.58 1.29 -15.41
N THR A 53 0.57 0.61 -15.38
CA THR A 53 1.60 0.78 -16.42
C THR A 53 1.12 0.24 -17.77
N ALA A 54 1.85 0.59 -18.83
CA ALA A 54 1.50 0.17 -20.19
C ALA A 54 1.43 -1.37 -20.33
N GLY A 55 2.33 -2.11 -19.67
CA GLY A 55 2.32 -3.56 -19.69
C GLY A 55 1.04 -4.14 -19.10
N ILE A 56 0.61 -3.67 -17.93
CA ILE A 56 -0.64 -4.10 -17.30
C ILE A 56 -1.87 -3.66 -18.11
N ALA A 57 -1.85 -2.43 -18.65
CA ALA A 57 -2.93 -1.93 -19.49
C ALA A 57 -3.08 -2.70 -20.82
N ALA A 58 -2.00 -3.33 -21.31
CA ALA A 58 -2.02 -4.14 -22.53
C ALA A 58 -2.55 -5.58 -22.33
N GLN A 59 -2.75 -6.03 -21.09
CA GLN A 59 -3.27 -7.37 -20.79
C GLN A 59 -4.75 -7.54 -21.20
N SER A 60 -5.30 -8.74 -21.02
CA SER A 60 -6.73 -8.97 -21.24
C SER A 60 -7.60 -8.30 -20.17
N ASP A 61 -8.90 -8.15 -20.46
CA ASP A 61 -9.87 -7.68 -19.46
C ASP A 61 -9.99 -8.68 -18.30
N GLU A 62 -9.93 -9.98 -18.60
CA GLU A 62 -9.97 -11.06 -17.63
C GLU A 62 -8.79 -10.99 -16.66
N PHE A 63 -7.57 -10.79 -17.19
CA PHE A 63 -6.37 -10.63 -16.39
C PHE A 63 -6.48 -9.42 -15.46
N ARG A 64 -6.91 -8.26 -16.00
CA ARG A 64 -7.09 -7.05 -15.20
C ARG A 64 -8.17 -7.23 -14.13
N ALA A 65 -9.28 -7.88 -14.45
CA ALA A 65 -10.34 -8.15 -13.48
C ALA A 65 -9.85 -9.07 -12.35
N ALA A 66 -9.11 -10.14 -12.70
CA ALA A 66 -8.48 -11.03 -11.72
C ALA A 66 -7.47 -10.28 -10.85
N LEU A 67 -6.63 -9.43 -11.45
CA LEU A 67 -5.66 -8.59 -10.75
C LEU A 67 -6.34 -7.64 -9.76
N ILE A 68 -7.42 -6.97 -10.16
CA ILE A 68 -8.16 -6.06 -9.26
C ILE A 68 -8.83 -6.83 -8.12
N GLY A 69 -9.39 -8.01 -8.39
CA GLY A 69 -9.95 -8.87 -7.35
C GLY A 69 -8.89 -9.29 -6.34
N ALA A 70 -7.72 -9.74 -6.82
CA ALA A 70 -6.60 -10.14 -5.97
C ALA A 70 -6.03 -8.95 -5.17
N LEU A 71 -5.90 -7.78 -5.80
CA LEU A 71 -5.49 -6.54 -5.15
C LEU A 71 -6.39 -6.18 -3.98
N ILE A 72 -7.71 -6.27 -4.14
CA ILE A 72 -8.69 -5.98 -3.07
C ILE A 72 -8.60 -7.02 -1.95
N ALA A 73 -8.41 -8.30 -2.29
CA ALA A 73 -8.33 -9.39 -1.32
C ALA A 73 -6.97 -9.53 -0.61
N PHE A 74 -5.94 -8.83 -1.09
CA PHE A 74 -4.58 -8.97 -0.58
C PHE A 74 -4.47 -8.65 0.93
N ASP A 75 -3.86 -9.55 1.69
CA ASP A 75 -3.54 -9.39 3.12
C ASP A 75 -2.15 -9.96 3.49
N ALA A 76 -1.39 -10.45 2.51
CA ALA A 76 -0.11 -11.13 2.69
C ALA A 76 1.07 -10.15 2.78
N PHE A 77 0.95 -9.14 3.66
CA PHE A 77 2.06 -8.23 3.97
C PHE A 77 3.07 -8.94 4.87
N ASP A 78 4.35 -8.87 4.51
CA ASP A 78 5.45 -9.43 5.29
C ASP A 78 6.62 -8.44 5.40
N VAL A 79 7.63 -8.81 6.19
CA VAL A 79 8.80 -7.95 6.44
C VAL A 79 9.63 -7.66 5.18
N ASP A 80 9.55 -8.52 4.17
CA ASP A 80 10.32 -8.37 2.93
C ASP A 80 9.64 -7.39 1.98
N SER A 81 8.31 -7.42 1.92
CA SER A 81 7.49 -6.55 1.05
C SER A 81 7.07 -5.23 1.70
N ASP A 82 6.92 -5.20 3.03
CA ASP A 82 6.45 -4.05 3.81
C ASP A 82 7.24 -3.89 5.12
N PRO A 83 8.54 -3.59 5.03
CA PRO A 83 9.44 -3.50 6.20
C PRO A 83 9.04 -2.43 7.21
N TYR A 84 8.24 -1.45 6.78
CA TYR A 84 7.80 -0.32 7.60
C TYR A 84 6.35 -0.45 8.07
N GLY A 85 5.63 -1.51 7.67
CA GLY A 85 4.23 -1.72 8.05
C GLY A 85 3.29 -0.64 7.50
N LEU A 86 3.59 -0.08 6.32
CA LEU A 86 2.80 0.98 5.68
C LEU A 86 1.73 0.42 4.74
N HIS A 87 1.74 -0.90 4.50
CA HIS A 87 0.92 -1.57 3.51
C HIS A 87 1.03 -0.90 2.14
N GLU A 88 2.25 -0.44 1.80
CA GLU A 88 2.48 0.39 0.62
C GLU A 88 2.90 -0.41 -0.61
N MET A 89 3.32 -1.65 -0.45
CA MET A 89 3.79 -2.50 -1.55
C MET A 89 3.40 -3.97 -1.32
N GLY A 90 3.17 -4.68 -2.42
CA GLY A 90 2.96 -6.12 -2.39
C GLY A 90 3.13 -6.77 -3.75
N VAL A 91 3.20 -8.10 -3.74
CA VAL A 91 3.39 -8.93 -4.93
C VAL A 91 2.17 -9.83 -5.09
N LEU A 92 1.60 -9.79 -6.29
CA LEU A 92 0.46 -10.58 -6.72
C LEU A 92 0.92 -11.56 -7.80
N GLU A 93 0.31 -12.75 -7.84
CA GLU A 93 0.50 -13.71 -8.92
C GLU A 93 -0.81 -13.88 -9.68
N ILE A 94 -0.82 -13.53 -10.97
CA ILE A 94 -2.00 -13.60 -11.84
C ILE A 94 -1.59 -14.37 -13.09
N GLU A 95 -2.24 -15.50 -13.35
CA GLU A 95 -1.99 -16.33 -14.53
C GLU A 95 -0.51 -16.74 -14.73
N GLY A 96 0.24 -16.86 -13.64
CA GLY A 96 1.69 -17.18 -13.66
C GLY A 96 2.61 -15.97 -13.82
N GLU A 97 2.06 -14.77 -13.99
CA GLU A 97 2.81 -13.51 -14.01
C GLU A 97 2.88 -12.88 -12.62
N ARG A 98 4.06 -12.36 -12.28
CA ARG A 98 4.25 -11.56 -11.07
C ARG A 98 3.90 -10.11 -11.36
N VAL A 99 2.96 -9.56 -10.59
CA VAL A 99 2.55 -8.16 -10.66
C VAL A 99 2.83 -7.50 -9.32
N TRP A 100 3.39 -6.30 -9.33
CA TRP A 100 3.54 -5.48 -8.14
C TRP A 100 2.37 -4.51 -8.04
N PHE A 101 1.99 -4.19 -6.80
CA PHE A 101 1.31 -2.94 -6.52
C PHE A 101 2.19 -2.08 -5.63
N LYS A 102 2.10 -0.76 -5.82
CA LYS A 102 2.81 0.20 -4.96
C LYS A 102 2.01 1.48 -4.77
N PHE A 103 1.98 1.98 -3.55
CA PHE A 103 1.46 3.29 -3.19
C PHE A 103 2.53 4.36 -3.27
N TYR A 104 2.12 5.52 -3.75
CA TYR A 104 2.85 6.78 -3.64
C TYR A 104 1.93 7.81 -2.99
N LEU A 105 2.46 8.54 -2.01
CA LEU A 105 1.72 9.54 -1.25
C LEU A 105 2.11 10.94 -1.72
N PHE A 106 1.19 11.59 -2.42
CA PHE A 106 1.38 12.92 -2.98
C PHE A 106 0.61 13.98 -2.20
N ASP A 107 1.00 15.24 -2.39
CA ASP A 107 0.18 16.39 -2.03
C ASP A 107 -1.18 16.39 -2.77
N GLU A 108 -2.02 17.37 -2.42
CA GLU A 108 -3.37 17.54 -2.97
C GLU A 108 -3.40 17.71 -4.50
N ASN A 109 -2.30 18.22 -5.08
CA ASN A 109 -2.19 18.53 -6.50
C ASN A 109 -1.50 17.41 -7.32
N PHE A 110 -1.01 16.36 -6.67
CA PHE A 110 -0.20 15.30 -7.29
C PHE A 110 1.14 15.81 -7.87
N GLU A 111 1.73 16.87 -7.30
CA GLU A 111 2.99 17.45 -7.80
C GLU A 111 4.20 16.93 -7.04
N TYR A 112 4.11 16.87 -5.70
CA TYR A 112 5.21 16.45 -4.83
C TYR A 112 4.75 15.39 -3.83
N GLY A 113 5.72 14.77 -3.16
CA GLY A 113 5.42 13.91 -2.01
C GLY A 113 4.80 14.72 -0.87
N SER A 114 3.78 14.17 -0.22
CA SER A 114 3.11 14.86 0.90
C SER A 114 4.04 14.98 2.11
N GLU A 115 4.11 16.18 2.70
CA GLU A 115 4.78 16.40 3.99
C GLU A 115 3.96 15.88 5.19
N ALA A 116 2.70 15.52 4.97
CA ALA A 116 1.78 15.05 6.01
C ALA A 116 1.11 13.73 5.59
N PRO A 117 1.87 12.63 5.36
CA PRO A 117 1.37 11.40 4.73
C PRO A 117 0.23 10.70 5.49
N ALA A 118 0.11 10.94 6.80
CA ALA A 118 -0.97 10.42 7.63
C ALA A 118 -2.24 11.29 7.64
N ASP A 119 -2.20 12.50 7.07
CA ASP A 119 -3.35 13.39 6.96
C ASP A 119 -4.04 13.18 5.59
N PRO A 120 -5.22 12.53 5.55
CA PRO A 120 -5.92 12.24 4.30
C PRO A 120 -6.55 13.48 3.65
N ALA A 121 -6.64 14.61 4.37
CA ALA A 121 -7.09 15.88 3.78
C ALA A 121 -5.99 16.55 2.95
N ARG A 122 -4.72 16.27 3.25
CA ARG A 122 -3.54 16.86 2.61
C ARG A 122 -2.77 15.89 1.73
N THR A 123 -3.18 14.62 1.70
CA THR A 123 -2.47 13.53 1.02
C THR A 123 -3.37 12.76 0.07
N CYS A 124 -2.98 12.76 -1.20
CA CYS A 124 -3.56 11.92 -2.23
C CYS A 124 -2.74 10.63 -2.41
N ARG A 125 -3.43 9.50 -2.58
CA ARG A 125 -2.80 8.19 -2.86
C ARG A 125 -2.79 7.87 -4.33
N VAL A 126 -1.64 7.47 -4.86
CA VAL A 126 -1.54 6.85 -6.18
C VAL A 126 -1.17 5.40 -5.99
N LEU A 127 -2.11 4.50 -6.26
CA LEU A 127 -1.88 3.05 -6.28
C LEU A 127 -1.53 2.65 -7.71
N THR A 128 -0.31 2.19 -7.93
CA THR A 128 0.19 1.78 -9.24
C THR A 128 0.26 0.26 -9.32
N LEU A 129 -0.32 -0.31 -10.38
CA LEU A 129 -0.15 -1.72 -10.76
C LEU A 129 0.86 -1.81 -11.91
N LEU A 130 1.87 -2.65 -11.76
CA LEU A 130 3.00 -2.73 -12.69
C LEU A 130 3.64 -4.11 -12.72
N PHE A 131 4.28 -4.46 -13.84
CA PHE A 131 5.20 -5.59 -13.85
C PHE A 131 6.55 -5.21 -13.20
N PRO A 132 7.27 -6.17 -12.57
CA PRO A 132 8.60 -5.93 -12.01
C PRO A 132 9.61 -5.35 -13.01
N SER A 133 9.47 -5.68 -14.30
CA SER A 133 10.34 -5.17 -15.38
C SER A 133 10.08 -3.72 -15.77
N GLU A 134 9.00 -3.11 -15.26
CA GLU A 134 8.61 -1.72 -15.53
C GLU A 134 8.95 -0.77 -14.36
N TYR A 135 9.60 -1.29 -13.32
CA TYR A 135 10.11 -0.54 -12.17
C TYR A 135 11.60 -0.24 -12.34
#